data_AF-A0ABD0PWL0-F1
#
_entry.id   AF-A0ABD0PWL0-F1
#
_cell.length_a   1.000
_cell.length_b   1.000
_cell.length_c   1.000
_cell.angle_alpha   90.00
_cell.angle_beta   90.00
_cell.angle_gamma   90.00
#
_symmetry.space_group_name_H-M   'P 1'
#
loop_
_entity.id
_entity.type
_entity.pdbx_description
1 polymer ?
#
loop_
_entity_poly.entity_id
_entity_poly.type
_entity_poly.pdbx_seq_one_letter_code
_entity_poly.pdbx_strand_id
1 'polypeptide(L)'
;MDVAIEVTAVLLSSISYDRDIISRTLSCTLCCAKDLSDSIISKIIVRIWFTILKSCDKGTESEVLHQIWDDLLSWHQRDQTESVSARVLLCLTALSDHLYSSETSQTRPDPRRSQRFFKAIQAGLTHKDSVTRKRALYLLTRCVALAEIKKEDVFTSEEPDT
;
A
#
# COMPACT_ATOMS: atom_id res chain seq x y z
N MET A 1 13.24 19.38 -4.97
CA MET A 1 12.42 18.30 -4.38
C MET A 1 13.16 16.97 -4.38
N ASP A 2 13.78 16.57 -5.49
CA ASP A 2 14.57 15.32 -5.57
C ASP A 2 15.66 15.19 -4.50
N VAL A 3 16.48 16.23 -4.29
CA VAL A 3 17.51 16.23 -3.23
C VAL A 3 16.91 16.02 -1.85
N ALA A 4 15.76 16.65 -1.56
CA ALA A 4 15.10 16.48 -0.27
C ALA A 4 14.57 15.04 -0.08
N ILE A 5 14.03 14.43 -1.14
CA ILE A 5 13.57 13.03 -1.12
C ILE A 5 14.74 12.09 -0.84
N GLU A 6 15.87 12.25 -1.54
CA GLU A 6 17.04 11.38 -1.36
C GLU A 6 17.69 11.58 0.02
N VAL A 7 17.87 12.82 0.47
CA VAL A 7 18.42 13.11 1.80
C VAL A 7 17.51 12.52 2.89
N THR A 8 16.19 12.68 2.77
CA THR A 8 15.23 12.11 3.72
C THR A 8 15.32 10.58 3.74
N ALA A 9 15.41 9.94 2.57
CA ALA A 9 15.56 8.49 2.47
C ALA A 9 16.82 7.98 3.19
N VAL A 10 17.96 8.65 2.99
CA VAL A 10 19.24 8.30 3.65
C VAL A 10 19.18 8.50 5.16
N LEU A 11 18.53 9.57 5.63
CA LEU A 11 18.36 9.80 7.06
C LEU A 11 17.46 8.73 7.68
N LEU A 12 16.34 8.39 7.03
CA LEU A 12 15.39 7.39 7.54
C LEU A 12 15.97 5.98 7.62
N SER A 13 16.84 5.59 6.69
CA SER A 13 17.50 4.27 6.77
C SER A 13 18.37 4.12 8.01
N SER A 14 18.81 5.24 8.61
CA SER A 14 19.64 5.28 9.81
C SER A 14 18.83 5.41 11.11
N ILE A 15 17.55 5.81 11.04
CA ILE A 15 16.69 6.13 12.19
C ILE A 15 15.47 5.19 12.25
N SER A 16 15.62 3.98 11.71
CA SER A 16 14.53 3.00 11.50
C SER A 16 13.72 2.61 12.75
N TYR A 17 14.23 2.90 13.95
CA TYR A 17 13.60 2.54 15.21
C TYR A 17 12.69 3.63 15.80
N ASP A 18 12.78 4.88 15.32
CA ASP A 18 11.97 5.99 15.85
C ASP A 18 10.60 6.04 15.17
N ARG A 19 9.58 5.54 15.86
CA ARG A 19 8.22 5.44 15.37
C ARG A 19 7.53 6.79 15.20
N ASP A 20 7.87 7.78 16.02
CA ASP A 20 7.27 9.11 15.91
C ASP A 20 7.79 9.82 14.67
N ILE A 21 9.09 9.69 14.37
CA ILE A 21 9.68 10.22 13.14
C ILE A 21 9.10 9.53 11.91
N ILE A 22 8.98 8.20 11.92
CA ILE A 22 8.39 7.43 10.82
C ILE A 22 6.95 7.89 10.57
N SER A 23 6.11 7.89 11.61
CA SER A 23 4.69 8.26 11.52
C SER A 23 4.52 9.68 10.96
N ARG A 24 5.26 10.66 11.50
CA ARG A 24 5.23 12.05 11.00
C ARG A 24 5.68 12.15 9.55
N THR A 25 6.71 11.39 9.17
CA THR A 25 7.22 11.39 7.79
C THR A 25 6.19 10.81 6.83
N LEU A 26 5.49 9.74 7.20
CA LEU A 26 4.40 9.16 6.41
C LEU A 26 3.23 10.14 6.26
N SER A 27 2.79 10.77 7.35
CA SER A 27 1.73 11.78 7.27
C SER A 27 2.12 12.96 6.38
N CYS A 28 3.36 13.46 6.51
CA CYS A 28 3.87 14.54 5.66
C CYS A 28 3.92 14.14 4.18
N THR A 29 4.47 12.95 3.88
CA THR A 29 4.60 12.48 2.49
C THR A 29 3.25 12.15 1.86
N LEU A 30 2.27 11.68 2.64
CA LEU A 30 0.91 11.51 2.16
C LEU A 30 0.19 12.84 1.92
N CYS A 31 0.40 13.85 2.78
CA CYS A 31 -0.07 15.21 2.50
C CYS A 31 0.51 15.73 1.19
N CYS A 32 1.81 15.56 0.97
CA CYS A 32 2.46 15.89 -0.30
C CYS A 32 1.82 15.14 -1.50
N ALA A 33 1.39 13.89 -1.33
CA ALA A 33 0.73 13.13 -2.38
C ALA A 33 -0.61 13.74 -2.84
N LYS A 34 -1.20 14.67 -2.08
CA LYS A 34 -2.43 15.38 -2.45
C LYS A 34 -2.21 16.55 -3.41
N ASP A 35 -0.99 17.09 -3.48
CA ASP A 35 -0.73 18.31 -4.25
C ASP A 35 0.33 18.12 -5.35
N LEU A 36 1.19 17.11 -5.24
CA LEU A 36 2.30 16.88 -6.15
C LEU A 36 1.91 16.05 -7.38
N SER A 37 2.78 16.06 -8.39
CA SER A 37 2.62 15.25 -9.60
C SER A 37 2.87 13.77 -9.34
N ASP A 38 2.23 12.90 -10.12
CA ASP A 38 2.37 11.44 -10.04
C ASP A 38 3.83 10.97 -10.11
N SER A 39 4.68 11.66 -10.88
CA SER A 39 6.12 11.38 -10.98
C SER A 39 6.85 11.57 -9.65
N ILE A 40 6.50 12.61 -8.90
CA ILE A 40 7.08 12.90 -7.60
C ILE A 40 6.50 11.96 -6.55
N ILE A 41 5.20 11.68 -6.59
CA ILE A 41 4.56 10.70 -5.71
C ILE A 41 5.22 9.33 -5.86
N SER A 42 5.46 8.88 -7.10
CA SER A 42 6.14 7.61 -7.37
C SER A 42 7.55 7.59 -6.77
N LYS A 43 8.30 8.70 -6.86
CA LYS A 43 9.62 8.83 -6.20
C LYS A 43 9.51 8.77 -4.68
N ILE A 44 8.53 9.45 -4.08
CA ILE A 44 8.27 9.42 -2.63
C ILE A 44 8.00 7.98 -2.18
N ILE A 45 7.14 7.24 -2.87
CA ILE A 45 6.83 5.85 -2.54
C ILE A 45 8.10 4.98 -2.59
N VAL A 46 8.83 5.05 -3.71
CA VAL A 46 10.01 4.20 -3.93
C VAL A 46 11.19 4.56 -3.01
N ARG A 47 11.42 5.85 -2.77
CA ARG A 47 12.60 6.31 -2.03
C ARG A 47 12.35 6.44 -0.54
N ILE A 48 11.17 6.87 -0.14
CA ILE A 48 10.86 7.10 1.27
C ILE A 48 10.11 5.92 1.84
N TRP A 49 8.93 5.58 1.30
CA TRP A 49 8.09 4.54 1.90
C TRP A 49 8.76 3.17 1.85
N PHE A 50 9.34 2.78 0.72
CA PHE A 50 10.04 1.50 0.64
C PHE A 50 11.32 1.47 1.48
N THR A 51 12.01 2.59 1.66
CA THR A 51 13.18 2.64 2.53
C THR A 51 12.77 2.42 3.98
N ILE A 52 11.71 3.09 4.45
CA ILE A 52 11.13 2.84 5.78
C ILE A 52 10.77 1.36 5.91
N LEU A 53 9.96 0.83 4.99
CA LEU A 53 9.49 -0.56 5.05
C LEU A 53 10.62 -1.58 5.06
N LYS A 54 11.69 -1.36 4.30
CA LYS A 54 12.85 -2.27 4.20
C LYS A 54 13.82 -2.16 5.38
N SER A 55 13.88 -1.00 6.02
CA SER A 55 14.77 -0.77 7.16
C SER A 55 14.16 -1.24 8.48
N CYS A 56 12.83 -1.40 8.55
CA CYS A 56 12.11 -1.81 9.76
C CYS A 56 12.25 -3.32 10.05
N ASP A 57 12.13 -3.70 11.32
CA ASP A 57 11.84 -5.09 11.66
C ASP A 57 10.42 -5.49 11.20
N LYS A 58 10.12 -6.79 11.16
CA LYS A 58 8.84 -7.30 10.63
C LYS A 58 7.61 -6.77 11.38
N GLY A 59 7.70 -6.52 12.69
CA GLY A 59 6.61 -5.96 13.48
C GLY A 59 6.35 -4.51 13.11
N THR A 60 7.41 -3.70 13.12
CA THR A 60 7.35 -2.29 12.72
C THR A 60 6.92 -2.13 11.26
N GLU A 61 7.44 -2.94 10.33
CA GLU A 61 7.02 -2.94 8.92
C GLU A 61 5.50 -3.15 8.80
N SER A 62 4.96 -4.10 9.56
CA SER A 62 3.53 -4.42 9.58
C SER A 62 2.67 -3.25 10.04
N GLU A 63 3.10 -2.54 11.08
CA GLU A 63 2.41 -1.37 11.62
C GLU A 63 2.51 -0.18 10.67
N VAL A 64 3.67 0.04 10.05
CA VAL A 64 3.87 1.07 9.02
C VAL A 64 2.95 0.81 7.83
N LEU A 65 2.85 -0.43 7.36
CA LEU A 65 1.92 -0.80 6.28
C LEU A 65 0.47 -0.52 6.68
N HIS A 66 0.08 -0.82 7.92
CA HIS A 66 -1.25 -0.51 8.43
C HIS A 66 -1.54 0.99 8.44
N GLN A 67 -0.58 1.81 8.87
CA GLN A 67 -0.73 3.26 8.86
C GLN A 67 -0.92 3.79 7.43
N ILE A 68 -0.04 3.42 6.50
CA ILE A 68 -0.14 3.86 5.09
C ILE A 68 -1.47 3.41 4.48
N TRP A 69 -1.84 2.15 4.70
CA TRP A 69 -3.09 1.58 4.22
C TRP A 69 -4.32 2.33 4.75
N ASP A 70 -4.38 2.56 6.06
CA ASP A 70 -5.52 3.23 6.68
C ASP A 70 -5.62 4.69 6.21
N ASP A 71 -4.50 5.41 6.17
CA ASP A 71 -4.49 6.80 5.76
C ASP A 71 -4.93 6.98 4.29
N LEU A 72 -4.48 6.09 3.39
CA LEU A 72 -4.88 6.10 1.98
C LEU A 72 -6.38 5.83 1.79
N LEU A 73 -6.90 4.81 2.47
CA LEU A 73 -8.31 4.44 2.34
C LEU A 73 -9.22 5.45 3.03
N SER A 74 -8.78 6.03 4.15
CA SER A 74 -9.46 7.13 4.83
C SER A 74 -9.44 8.42 4.00
N TRP A 75 -8.38 8.67 3.23
CA TRP A 75 -8.36 9.76 2.25
C TRP A 75 -9.41 9.53 1.15
N HIS A 76 -9.39 8.37 0.49
CA HIS A 76 -10.39 8.03 -0.54
C HIS A 76 -11.83 8.07 -0.03
N GLN A 77 -12.07 7.66 1.23
CA GLN A 77 -13.41 7.70 1.81
C GLN A 77 -13.90 9.12 2.06
N ARG A 78 -13.00 10.04 2.46
CA ARG A 78 -13.35 11.45 2.70
C ARG A 78 -13.52 12.24 1.40
N ASP A 79 -12.78 11.87 0.35
CA ASP A 79 -12.79 12.56 -0.94
C ASP A 79 -12.87 11.53 -2.07
N GLN A 80 -14.06 11.41 -2.65
CA GLN A 80 -14.38 10.43 -3.70
C GLN A 80 -14.23 11.01 -5.12
N THR A 81 -13.36 11.99 -5.32
CA THR A 81 -13.09 12.53 -6.65
C THR A 81 -12.29 11.54 -7.53
N GLU A 82 -12.41 11.70 -8.85
CA GLU A 82 -11.65 10.92 -9.84
C GLU A 82 -10.13 11.02 -9.59
N SER A 83 -9.65 12.23 -9.28
CA SER A 83 -8.22 12.48 -9.01
C SER A 83 -7.70 11.74 -7.78
N VAL A 84 -8.47 11.71 -6.68
CA VAL A 84 -8.09 11.00 -5.46
C VAL A 84 -8.11 9.50 -5.69
N SER A 85 -9.12 8.99 -6.40
CA SER A 85 -9.20 7.57 -6.78
C SER A 85 -7.94 7.14 -7.56
N ALA A 86 -7.53 7.91 -8.57
CA ALA A 86 -6.35 7.61 -9.36
C ALA A 86 -5.06 7.58 -8.52
N ARG A 87 -4.89 8.54 -7.60
CA ARG A 87 -3.68 8.64 -6.75
C ARG A 87 -3.63 7.58 -5.67
N VAL A 88 -4.76 7.27 -5.03
CA VAL A 88 -4.83 6.18 -4.06
C VAL A 88 -4.52 4.85 -4.73
N LEU A 89 -5.04 4.61 -5.94
CA LEU A 89 -4.73 3.40 -6.71
C LEU A 89 -3.27 3.35 -7.16
N LEU A 90 -2.65 4.48 -7.51
CA LEU A 90 -1.20 4.55 -7.76
C LEU A 90 -0.40 4.09 -6.53
N CYS A 91 -0.72 4.61 -5.35
CA CYS A 91 -0.06 4.26 -4.10
C CYS A 91 -0.25 2.79 -3.74
N LEU A 92 -1.50 2.29 -3.77
CA LEU A 92 -1.82 0.89 -3.47
C LEU A 92 -1.17 -0.08 -4.46
N THR A 93 -1.10 0.29 -5.74
CA THR A 93 -0.42 -0.53 -6.76
C THR A 93 1.07 -0.62 -6.48
N ALA A 94 1.72 0.49 -6.12
CA ALA A 94 3.14 0.46 -5.77
C ALA A 94 3.40 -0.37 -4.51
N LEU A 95 2.48 -0.37 -3.54
CA LEU A 95 2.58 -1.14 -2.30
C LEU A 95 2.17 -2.61 -2.44
N SER A 96 1.74 -3.06 -3.62
CA SER A 96 1.14 -4.39 -3.78
C SER A 96 2.08 -5.52 -3.33
N ASP A 97 3.37 -5.45 -3.60
CA ASP A 97 4.28 -6.53 -3.20
C ASP A 97 4.46 -6.61 -1.68
N HIS A 98 4.31 -5.50 -0.97
CA HIS A 98 4.30 -5.50 0.50
C HIS A 98 2.96 -5.96 1.08
N LEU A 99 1.84 -5.56 0.45
CA LEU A 99 0.49 -5.91 0.89
C LEU A 99 0.11 -7.37 0.62
N TYR A 100 0.56 -7.91 -0.52
CA TYR A 100 0.18 -9.26 -0.99
C TYR A 100 1.29 -10.29 -0.77
N SER A 101 2.24 -10.04 0.13
CA SER A 101 3.31 -10.98 0.45
C SER A 101 2.75 -12.25 1.11
N SER A 102 3.19 -13.43 0.62
CA SER A 102 2.72 -14.76 1.07
C SER A 102 3.07 -15.08 2.53
N GLU A 103 3.99 -14.32 3.14
CA GLU A 103 4.27 -14.39 4.58
C GLU A 103 3.06 -13.83 5.34
N THR A 104 2.11 -14.72 5.59
CA THR A 104 0.83 -14.47 6.29
C THR A 104 1.05 -14.21 7.77
N SER A 105 1.74 -13.11 8.11
CA SER A 105 1.58 -12.57 9.44
C SER A 105 0.15 -12.03 9.56
N GLN A 106 -0.61 -12.52 10.54
CA GLN A 106 -1.95 -12.01 10.88
C GLN A 106 -1.96 -10.50 11.20
N THR A 107 -0.77 -9.90 11.28
CA THR A 107 -0.51 -8.52 11.66
C THR A 107 -0.52 -7.55 10.49
N ARG A 108 -0.65 -8.01 9.23
CA ARG A 108 -0.66 -7.14 8.03
C ARG A 108 -2.09 -6.80 7.56
N PRO A 109 -2.29 -5.68 6.85
CA PRO A 109 -3.58 -5.37 6.24
C PRO A 109 -4.00 -6.49 5.27
N ASP A 110 -5.24 -6.95 5.35
CA ASP A 110 -5.81 -7.91 4.39
C ASP A 110 -6.79 -7.20 3.43
N PRO A 111 -6.37 -6.93 2.17
CA PRO A 111 -7.24 -6.30 1.17
C PRO A 111 -8.56 -7.05 0.95
N ARG A 112 -8.58 -8.39 1.09
CA ARG A 112 -9.76 -9.24 0.85
C ARG A 112 -10.88 -8.95 1.85
N ARG A 113 -10.55 -8.40 3.01
CA ARG A 113 -11.52 -8.11 4.09
C ARG A 113 -11.90 -6.63 4.16
N SER A 114 -11.36 -5.78 3.28
CA SER A 114 -11.53 -4.33 3.36
C SER A 114 -12.58 -3.82 2.37
N GLN A 115 -13.75 -3.43 2.89
CA GLN A 115 -14.79 -2.79 2.07
C GLN A 115 -14.30 -1.45 1.48
N ARG A 116 -13.50 -0.67 2.23
CA ARG A 116 -12.94 0.61 1.76
C ARG A 116 -12.02 0.41 0.56
N PHE A 117 -11.23 -0.66 0.58
CA PHE A 117 -10.40 -1.06 -0.55
C PHE A 117 -11.24 -1.37 -1.79
N PHE A 118 -12.26 -2.22 -1.67
CA PHE A 118 -13.12 -2.56 -2.82
C PHE A 118 -13.86 -1.34 -3.39
N LYS A 119 -14.26 -0.37 -2.55
CA LYS A 119 -14.82 0.90 -3.04
C LYS A 119 -13.81 1.68 -3.90
N ALA A 120 -12.54 1.74 -3.51
CA ALA A 120 -11.49 2.37 -4.31
C ALA A 120 -11.25 1.62 -5.63
N ILE A 121 -11.25 0.28 -5.60
CA ILE A 121 -11.15 -0.54 -6.81
C ILE A 121 -12.33 -0.26 -7.76
N GLN A 122 -13.55 -0.22 -7.25
CA GLN A 122 -14.74 0.05 -8.06
C GLN A 122 -14.67 1.42 -8.74
N ALA A 123 -14.30 2.47 -8.00
CA ALA A 123 -14.08 3.81 -8.56
C ALA A 123 -13.00 3.82 -9.65
N GLY A 124 -11.94 3.02 -9.46
CA GLY A 124 -10.88 2.84 -10.45
C GLY A 124 -11.30 2.10 -11.71
N LEU A 125 -12.13 1.05 -11.59
CA LEU A 125 -12.59 0.24 -12.72
C LEU A 125 -13.50 1.03 -13.67
N THR A 126 -14.27 1.98 -13.15
CA THR A 126 -15.15 2.85 -13.92
C THR A 126 -14.49 4.17 -14.34
N HIS A 127 -13.22 4.39 -13.97
CA HIS A 127 -12.50 5.62 -14.21
C HIS A 127 -12.30 5.90 -15.71
N LYS A 128 -12.26 7.18 -16.12
CA LYS A 128 -12.10 7.59 -17.54
C LYS A 128 -10.71 7.32 -18.10
N ASP A 129 -9.69 7.52 -17.28
CA ASP A 129 -8.30 7.20 -17.63
C ASP A 129 -8.02 5.69 -17.60
N SER A 130 -7.38 5.20 -18.67
CA SER A 130 -7.08 3.78 -18.86
C SER A 130 -6.01 3.25 -17.91
N VAL A 131 -5.06 4.08 -17.49
CA VAL A 131 -3.98 3.65 -16.57
C VAL A 131 -4.58 3.37 -15.20
N THR A 132 -5.49 4.23 -14.73
CA THR A 132 -6.23 4.05 -13.49
C THR A 132 -7.07 2.78 -13.50
N ARG A 133 -7.79 2.51 -14.60
CA ARG A 133 -8.53 1.23 -14.78
C ARG A 133 -7.61 0.02 -14.69
N LYS A 134 -6.45 0.07 -15.35
CA LYS A 134 -5.46 -1.03 -15.31
C LYS A 134 -4.92 -1.27 -13.91
N ARG A 135 -4.63 -0.21 -13.14
CA ARG A 135 -4.20 -0.31 -11.73
C ARG A 135 -5.27 -0.98 -10.85
N ALA A 136 -6.52 -0.57 -10.99
CA ALA A 136 -7.63 -1.16 -10.26
C ALA A 136 -7.83 -2.65 -10.60
N LEU A 137 -7.79 -2.99 -11.89
CA LEU A 137 -7.89 -4.37 -12.35
C LEU A 137 -6.72 -5.22 -11.82
N TYR A 138 -5.49 -4.70 -11.92
CA TYR A 138 -4.30 -5.38 -11.40
C TYR A 138 -4.44 -5.73 -9.91
N LEU A 139 -4.82 -4.75 -9.09
CA LEU A 139 -5.02 -4.95 -7.64
C LEU A 139 -6.13 -5.96 -7.34
N LEU A 140 -7.22 -5.93 -8.11
CA LEU A 140 -8.31 -6.91 -7.97
C LEU A 140 -7.82 -8.32 -8.31
N THR A 141 -7.13 -8.50 -9.44
CA THR A 141 -6.58 -9.80 -9.85
C THR A 141 -5.59 -10.34 -8.83
N ARG A 142 -4.71 -9.50 -8.28
CA ARG A 142 -3.79 -9.89 -7.20
C ARG A 142 -4.54 -10.34 -5.94
N CYS A 143 -5.62 -9.65 -5.60
CA CYS A 143 -6.47 -10.00 -4.46
C CYS A 143 -7.18 -11.34 -4.64
N VAL A 144 -7.64 -11.65 -5.85
CA VAL A 144 -8.25 -12.95 -6.19
C VAL A 144 -7.22 -14.06 -6.13
N ALA A 145 -6.04 -13.88 -6.74
CA ALA A 145 -4.96 -14.87 -6.70
C ALA A 145 -4.54 -15.23 -5.27
N LEU A 146 -4.47 -14.24 -4.36
CA LEU A 146 -4.24 -14.53 -2.94
C LEU A 146 -5.35 -15.31 -2.24
N ALA A 147 -6.60 -15.13 -2.66
CA ALA A 147 -7.72 -15.88 -2.11
C ALA A 147 -7.68 -17.35 -2.58
N GLU A 148 -7.26 -17.58 -3.82
CA GLU A 148 -7.07 -18.91 -4.41
C GLU A 148 -5.94 -19.68 -3.73
N ILE A 149 -4.76 -19.07 -3.57
CA ILE A 149 -3.63 -19.69 -2.85
C ILE A 149 -4.03 -20.11 -1.43
N LYS A 150 -4.70 -19.21 -0.68
CA LYS A 150 -5.16 -19.53 0.67
C LYS A 150 -6.19 -20.66 0.70
N LYS A 151 -7.01 -20.79 -0.35
CA LYS A 151 -7.96 -21.89 -0.47
C LYS A 151 -7.20 -23.20 -0.64
N GLU A 152 -6.19 -23.24 -1.52
CA GLU A 152 -5.35 -24.43 -1.75
C GLU A 152 -4.63 -24.87 -0.47
N ASP A 153 -4.04 -23.96 0.30
CA ASP A 153 -3.37 -24.26 1.59
C ASP A 153 -4.31 -24.98 2.58
N VAL A 154 -5.59 -24.60 2.63
CA VAL A 154 -6.59 -25.23 3.50
C VAL A 154 -6.89 -26.66 3.04
N PHE A 155 -7.00 -26.91 1.73
CA PHE A 155 -7.27 -28.25 1.20
C PHE A 155 -6.08 -29.22 1.38
N THR A 156 -4.84 -28.74 1.29
CA THR A 156 -3.65 -29.58 1.56
C THR A 156 -3.44 -29.88 3.05
N SER A 157 -4.02 -29.09 3.94
CA SER A 157 -3.95 -29.30 5.40
C SER A 157 -4.95 -30.36 5.91
N GLU A 158 -5.89 -30.78 5.06
CA GLU A 158 -6.99 -31.69 5.40
C GLU A 158 -6.83 -33.11 4.83
N GLU A 159 -5.68 -33.47 4.22
CA GLU A 159 -5.41 -34.88 3.91
C GLU A 159 -5.14 -35.66 5.22
N PRO A 160 -6.03 -36.59 5.62
CA PRO A 160 -5.79 -37.42 6.79
C PRO A 160 -4.82 -38.54 6.42
N ASP A 161 -3.75 -38.67 7.19
CA ASP A 161 -2.92 -39.88 7.26
C ASP A 161 -3.84 -41.10 7.33
N THR A 162 -3.83 -41.90 6.26
CA THR A 162 -4.53 -43.20 6.19
C THR A 162 -3.53 -44.33 6.26
#